data_AF-A0A370GXT6-F1
#
_entry.id   AF-A0A370GXT6-F1
#
_cell.length_a   1.000
_cell.length_b   1.000
_cell.length_c   1.000
_cell.angle_alpha   90.00
_cell.angle_beta   90.00
_cell.angle_gamma   90.00
#
_symmetry.space_group_name_H-M   'P 1'
#
loop_
_entity.id
_entity.type
_entity.pdbx_description
1 polymer ?
#
loop_
_entity_poly.entity_id
_entity_poly.type
_entity_poly.pdbx_seq_one_letter_code
_entity_poly.pdbx_strand_id
1 'polypeptide(L)'
;MPRTILISILFIVSVLFAVGAALMSLALGKEGYDFQSIPTLLIFSLILLLIMIFWFYISRKTADQSVRMMAWSALLLVCIPFILIIFIIGTFFYGDWLGRYQSTQTSISHYQESFIRWAGFSYPTGLRVEISLSTPFADDTRQTTGFSPPMIWMGPPVPSTAPAKLYFSLQRGSLQMAASQPSLAVLKAVSFSKENQPKPQLSAGNAQVVFYLYPGVIEYLENENAFCTYSAGKGDIYSSGKLPDHDALGSQLNSIWFYAGRTEVDLSAQMTHVLQQSSQLENNPALWINMHRQFSDEQLLQKGYHSCVLSQRTHCFCR
;
A
#
# COMPACT_ATOMS: atom_id res chain seq x y z
N MET A 1 16.62 -3.96 52.62
CA MET A 1 17.60 -3.99 51.51
C MET A 1 18.44 -2.73 51.57
N PRO A 2 19.78 -2.80 51.51
CA PRO A 2 20.62 -1.61 51.45
C PRO A 2 20.28 -0.81 50.19
N ARG A 3 20.17 0.53 50.34
CA ARG A 3 19.74 1.48 49.30
C ARG A 3 20.54 1.35 47.99
N THR A 4 21.80 0.94 48.08
CA THR A 4 22.70 0.67 46.96
C THR A 4 22.26 -0.54 46.13
N ILE A 5 21.82 -1.64 46.76
CA ILE A 5 21.31 -2.83 46.05
C ILE A 5 20.06 -2.47 45.23
N LEU A 6 19.14 -1.68 45.81
CA LEU A 6 17.94 -1.24 45.10
C LEU A 6 18.29 -0.37 43.87
N ILE A 7 19.23 0.55 44.01
CA ILE A 7 19.70 1.40 42.90
C ILE A 7 20.36 0.57 41.81
N SER A 8 21.18 -0.42 42.15
CA SER A 8 21.79 -1.34 41.18
C SER A 8 20.74 -2.18 40.44
N ILE A 9 19.70 -2.65 41.13
CA ILE A 9 18.59 -3.37 40.48
C ILE A 9 17.86 -2.44 39.50
N LEU A 10 17.54 -1.21 39.91
CA LEU A 10 16.89 -0.22 39.04
C LEU A 10 17.77 0.15 37.84
N PHE A 11 19.09 0.18 38.02
CA PHE A 11 20.04 0.38 36.93
C PHE A 11 19.94 -0.74 35.89
N ILE A 12 19.99 -2.00 36.35
CA ILE A 12 19.88 -3.17 35.46
C ILE A 12 18.53 -3.16 34.72
N VAL A 13 17.43 -2.86 35.43
CA VAL A 13 16.09 -2.75 34.81
C VAL A 13 16.07 -1.66 33.73
N SER A 14 16.70 -0.51 33.99
CA SER A 14 16.81 0.59 33.02
C SER A 14 17.60 0.17 31.77
N VAL A 15 18.69 -0.59 31.96
CA VAL A 15 19.50 -1.13 30.85
C VAL A 15 18.67 -2.10 30.00
N LEU A 16 17.99 -3.06 30.63
CA LEU A 16 17.15 -4.02 29.93
C LEU A 16 16.05 -3.33 29.13
N PHE A 17 15.41 -2.32 29.71
CA PHE A 17 14.36 -1.55 29.04
C PHE A 17 14.89 -0.73 27.87
N ALA A 18 16.03 -0.05 28.03
CA ALA A 18 16.66 0.73 26.97
C ALA A 18 17.09 -0.15 25.78
N VAL A 19 17.70 -1.32 26.05
CA VAL A 19 18.07 -2.29 25.01
C VAL A 19 16.82 -2.84 24.32
N GLY A 20 15.79 -3.21 25.09
CA GLY A 20 14.51 -3.67 24.54
C GLY A 20 13.85 -2.64 23.63
N ALA A 21 13.81 -1.37 24.06
CA ALA A 21 13.26 -0.27 23.27
C ALA A 21 14.07 -0.01 21.98
N ALA A 22 15.40 -0.10 22.05
CA ALA A 22 16.27 0.03 20.87
C ALA A 22 16.05 -1.12 19.87
N LEU A 23 16.02 -2.37 20.35
CA LEU A 23 15.78 -3.55 19.51
C LEU A 23 14.39 -3.52 18.87
N MET A 24 13.37 -3.12 19.62
CA MET A 24 12.02 -2.95 19.10
C MET A 24 11.96 -1.88 18.01
N SER A 25 12.63 -0.74 18.23
CA SER A 25 12.71 0.34 17.25
C SER A 25 13.40 -0.12 15.96
N LEU A 26 14.48 -0.91 16.06
CA LEU A 26 15.20 -1.47 14.91
C LEU A 26 14.36 -2.53 14.17
N ALA A 27 13.65 -3.39 14.90
CA ALA A 27 12.79 -4.41 14.31
C ALA A 27 11.66 -3.75 13.50
N LEU A 28 10.97 -2.76 14.08
CA LEU A 28 9.95 -1.98 13.41
C LEU A 28 10.52 -1.18 12.22
N GLY A 29 11.73 -0.65 12.35
CA GLY A 29 12.38 0.10 11.27
C GLY A 29 12.64 -0.73 10.01
N LYS A 30 12.83 -2.04 10.14
CA LYS A 30 12.98 -2.96 8.99
C LYS A 30 11.68 -3.15 8.22
N GLU A 31 10.55 -3.21 8.93
CA GLU A 31 9.22 -3.45 8.35
C GLU A 31 8.54 -2.15 7.90
N GLY A 32 9.07 -1.01 8.33
CA GLY A 32 8.47 0.31 8.16
C GLY A 32 7.55 0.66 9.32
N TYR A 33 7.46 1.96 9.65
CA TYR A 33 6.57 2.44 10.70
C TYR A 33 5.19 2.71 10.13
N ASP A 34 4.17 2.21 10.82
CA ASP A 34 2.78 2.51 10.52
C ASP A 34 2.13 3.32 11.65
N PHE A 35 0.95 3.88 11.36
CA PHE A 35 0.15 4.58 12.37
C PHE A 35 -0.21 3.70 13.58
N GLN A 36 -0.24 2.37 13.42
CA GLN A 36 -0.55 1.42 14.50
C GLN A 36 0.63 1.25 15.48
N SER A 37 1.86 1.50 15.02
CA SER A 37 3.08 1.44 15.83
C SER A 37 3.29 2.72 16.65
N ILE A 38 2.70 3.85 16.23
CA ILE A 38 2.88 5.15 16.90
C ILE A 38 2.45 5.13 18.37
N PRO A 39 1.28 4.60 18.77
CA PRO A 39 0.90 4.51 20.18
C PRO A 39 1.92 3.73 21.02
N THR A 40 2.42 2.62 20.50
CA THR A 40 3.43 1.79 21.17
C THR A 40 4.73 2.57 21.34
N LEU A 41 5.21 3.24 20.30
CA LEU A 41 6.41 4.08 20.36
C LEU A 41 6.25 5.25 21.35
N LEU A 42 5.07 5.87 21.39
CA LEU A 42 4.75 6.92 22.37
C LEU A 42 4.81 6.40 23.80
N ILE A 43 4.24 5.22 24.07
CA ILE A 43 4.31 4.58 25.40
C ILE A 43 5.76 4.31 25.80
N PHE A 44 6.58 3.74 24.90
CA PHE A 44 8.01 3.52 25.16
C PHE A 44 8.74 4.84 25.42
N SER A 45 8.48 5.88 24.63
CA SER A 45 9.09 7.20 24.83
C SER A 45 8.73 7.81 26.19
N LEU A 46 7.48 7.66 26.63
CA LEU A 46 7.02 8.15 27.93
C LEU A 46 7.71 7.39 29.08
N ILE A 47 7.83 6.07 28.98
CA ILE A 47 8.53 5.27 30.00
C ILE A 47 10.00 5.66 30.07
N LEU A 48 10.69 5.79 28.92
CA LEU A 48 12.09 6.23 28.88
C LEU A 48 12.25 7.64 29.48
N LEU A 49 11.32 8.55 29.20
CA LEU A 49 11.32 9.91 29.78
C LEU A 49 11.18 9.86 31.31
N LEU A 50 10.28 9.04 31.84
CA LEU A 50 10.12 8.86 33.29
C LEU A 50 11.39 8.28 33.94
N ILE A 51 12.02 7.29 33.29
CA ILE A 51 13.31 6.74 33.73
C ILE A 51 14.40 7.81 33.72
N MET A 52 14.47 8.65 32.68
CA MET A 52 15.42 9.78 32.61
C MET A 52 15.19 10.79 33.73
N ILE A 53 13.94 11.20 33.97
CA ILE A 53 13.59 12.13 35.05
C ILE A 53 13.99 11.54 36.41
N PHE A 54 13.75 10.25 36.61
CA PHE A 54 14.13 9.54 37.83
C PHE A 54 15.65 9.53 38.05
N TRP A 55 16.46 9.16 37.03
CA TRP A 55 17.91 9.15 37.15
C TRP A 55 18.50 10.55 37.28
N PHE A 56 17.91 11.55 36.61
CA PHE A 56 18.27 12.95 36.79
C PHE A 56 18.00 13.43 38.22
N TYR A 57 16.87 13.03 38.81
CA TYR A 57 16.57 13.32 40.21
C TYR A 57 17.57 12.67 41.17
N ILE A 58 17.93 11.40 40.96
CA ILE A 58 18.95 10.71 41.78
C ILE A 58 20.31 11.38 41.67
N SER A 59 20.73 11.76 40.45
CA SER A 59 22.04 12.37 40.23
C SER A 59 22.19 13.72 40.95
N ARG A 60 21.08 14.46 41.10
CA ARG A 60 20.99 15.71 41.86
C ARG A 60 20.94 15.52 43.37
N LYS A 61 20.29 14.47 43.86
CA LYS A 61 20.04 14.28 45.31
C LYS A 61 21.12 13.50 46.05
N THR A 62 21.92 12.70 45.37
CA THR A 62 22.89 11.83 46.02
C THR A 62 24.26 12.51 46.18
N ALA A 63 24.82 12.46 47.40
CA ALA A 63 26.17 12.93 47.71
C ALA A 63 27.28 11.93 47.29
N ASP A 64 26.96 10.63 47.29
CA ASP A 64 27.88 9.56 46.89
C ASP A 64 28.24 9.64 45.39
N GLN A 65 29.53 9.77 45.11
CA GLN A 65 30.08 9.90 43.76
C GLN A 65 29.84 8.65 42.90
N SER A 66 29.86 7.46 43.49
CA SER A 66 29.67 6.20 42.75
C SER A 66 28.24 6.09 42.20
N VAL A 67 27.25 6.37 43.05
CA VAL A 67 25.83 6.42 42.67
C VAL A 67 25.56 7.53 41.65
N ARG A 68 26.25 8.67 41.79
CA ARG A 68 26.12 9.77 40.82
C ARG A 68 26.65 9.39 39.44
N MET A 69 27.80 8.72 39.35
CA MET A 69 28.34 8.20 38.09
C MET A 69 27.41 7.16 37.46
N MET A 70 26.87 6.25 38.27
CA MET A 70 25.88 5.28 37.82
C MET A 70 24.63 5.96 37.25
N ALA A 71 24.10 6.98 37.93
CA ALA A 71 22.94 7.73 37.47
C ALA A 71 23.19 8.44 36.13
N TRP A 72 24.37 9.04 35.94
CA TRP A 72 24.74 9.64 34.65
C TRP A 72 24.88 8.61 33.53
N SER A 73 25.48 7.45 33.81
CA SER A 73 25.58 6.37 32.82
C SER A 73 24.21 5.83 32.42
N ALA A 74 23.29 5.67 33.38
CA ALA A 74 21.91 5.27 33.12
C ALA A 74 21.18 6.31 32.27
N LEU A 75 21.34 7.59 32.60
CA LEU A 75 20.73 8.68 31.85
C LEU A 75 21.20 8.69 30.40
N LEU A 76 22.51 8.57 30.17
CA LEU A 76 23.08 8.53 28.81
C LEU A 76 22.56 7.31 28.03
N LEU A 77 22.52 6.14 28.68
CA LEU A 77 22.08 4.89 28.07
C LEU A 77 20.59 4.91 27.69
N VAL A 78 19.74 5.55 28.49
CA VAL A 78 18.30 5.70 28.23
C VAL A 78 18.01 6.83 27.23
N CYS A 79 18.86 7.87 27.21
CA CYS A 79 18.71 9.01 26.31
C CYS A 79 18.86 8.62 24.83
N ILE A 80 19.77 7.70 24.51
CA ILE A 80 19.99 7.23 23.12
C ILE A 80 18.71 6.65 22.49
N PRO A 81 18.08 5.59 23.04
CA PRO A 81 16.84 5.06 22.47
C PRO A 81 15.69 6.06 22.54
N PHE A 82 15.65 6.94 23.54
CA PHE A 82 14.63 8.00 23.59
C PHE A 82 14.74 8.96 22.40
N ILE A 83 15.93 9.50 22.14
CA ILE A 83 16.19 10.39 20.99
C ILE A 83 15.87 9.65 19.69
N LEU A 84 16.27 8.39 19.56
CA LEU A 84 15.97 7.58 18.38
C LEU A 84 14.46 7.44 18.15
N ILE A 85 13.69 7.11 19.18
CA ILE A 85 12.23 6.97 19.08
C ILE A 85 11.56 8.30 18.72
N ILE A 86 11.96 9.40 19.38
CA ILE A 86 11.43 10.73 19.06
C ILE A 86 11.77 11.13 17.63
N PHE A 87 13.00 10.84 17.17
CA PHE A 87 13.41 11.07 15.79
C PHE A 87 12.56 10.27 14.81
N ILE A 88 12.34 8.97 15.05
CA ILE A 88 11.46 8.11 14.23
C ILE A 88 10.05 8.70 14.15
N ILE A 89 9.44 9.00 15.30
CA ILE A 89 8.09 9.59 15.35
C ILE A 89 8.05 10.91 14.56
N GLY A 90 9.06 11.77 14.74
CA GLY A 90 9.19 13.04 14.03
C GLY A 90 9.30 12.86 12.52
N THR A 91 10.15 11.93 12.05
CA THR A 91 10.29 11.64 10.62
C THR A 91 9.01 11.07 10.01
N PHE A 92 8.27 10.25 10.76
CA PHE A 92 6.98 9.71 10.34
C PHE A 92 5.95 10.83 10.14
N PHE A 93 5.74 11.69 11.14
CA PHE A 93 4.80 12.80 11.03
C PHE A 93 5.21 13.83 9.98
N TYR A 94 6.51 14.10 9.85
CA TYR A 94 7.03 14.95 8.79
C TYR A 94 6.73 14.35 7.41
N GLY A 95 6.94 13.04 7.25
CA GLY A 95 6.64 12.31 6.02
C GLY A 95 5.15 12.32 5.66
N ASP A 96 4.27 12.03 6.61
CA ASP A 96 2.80 12.09 6.42
C ASP A 96 2.34 13.51 6.07
N TRP A 97 2.83 14.53 6.79
CA TRP A 97 2.53 15.92 6.49
C TRP A 97 2.99 16.33 5.09
N LEU A 98 4.24 16.00 4.73
CA LEU A 98 4.79 16.30 3.42
C LEU A 98 4.03 15.56 2.31
N GLY A 99 3.66 14.29 2.52
CA GLY A 99 2.88 13.49 1.58
C GLY A 99 1.48 14.09 1.33
N ARG A 100 0.78 14.52 2.39
CA ARG A 100 -0.52 15.22 2.27
C ARG A 100 -0.37 16.56 1.56
N TYR A 101 0.65 17.34 1.93
CA TYR A 101 0.93 18.61 1.27
C TYR A 101 1.17 18.39 -0.23
N GLN A 102 2.03 17.44 -0.59
CA GLN A 102 2.30 17.05 -1.97
C GLN A 102 1.05 16.56 -2.71
N SER A 103 0.19 15.78 -2.07
CA SER A 103 -1.09 15.34 -2.65
C SER A 103 -1.97 16.54 -3.01
N THR A 104 -2.12 17.51 -2.11
CA THR A 104 -2.92 18.71 -2.38
C THR A 104 -2.36 19.61 -3.48
N GLN A 105 -1.05 19.57 -3.71
CA GLN A 105 -0.38 20.30 -4.81
C GLN A 105 -0.34 19.50 -6.11
N THR A 106 -0.75 18.23 -6.09
CA THR A 106 -0.77 17.38 -7.29
C THR A 106 -2.13 17.45 -7.94
N SER A 107 -2.15 17.75 -9.24
CA SER A 107 -3.37 17.70 -10.04
C SER A 107 -3.17 16.80 -11.26
N ILE A 108 -4.24 16.10 -11.63
CA ILE A 108 -4.32 15.37 -12.89
C ILE A 108 -4.69 16.40 -13.96
N SER A 109 -3.73 16.76 -14.80
CA SER A 109 -3.90 17.76 -15.85
C SER A 109 -4.54 17.17 -17.12
N HIS A 110 -4.29 15.89 -17.37
CA HIS A 110 -4.89 15.17 -18.49
C HIS A 110 -5.20 13.73 -18.09
N TYR A 111 -6.37 13.25 -18.47
CA TYR A 111 -6.81 11.86 -18.31
C TYR A 111 -7.38 11.37 -19.63
N GLN A 112 -6.85 10.25 -20.10
CA GLN A 112 -7.38 9.55 -21.26
C GLN A 112 -7.46 8.06 -20.95
N GLU A 113 -8.59 7.46 -21.26
CA GLU A 113 -8.75 6.02 -21.18
C GLU A 113 -9.12 5.42 -22.54
N SER A 114 -8.69 4.19 -22.75
CA SER A 114 -9.02 3.40 -23.94
C SER A 114 -9.19 1.94 -23.56
N PHE A 115 -10.16 1.28 -24.17
CA PHE A 115 -10.44 -0.13 -23.91
C PHE A 115 -9.38 -1.03 -24.56
N ILE A 116 -8.85 -1.97 -23.78
CA ILE A 116 -8.04 -3.08 -24.29
C ILE A 116 -9.01 -4.15 -24.80
N ARG A 117 -8.79 -4.65 -26.01
CA ARG A 117 -9.64 -5.67 -26.63
C ARG A 117 -8.77 -6.79 -27.17
N TRP A 118 -9.12 -8.03 -26.81
CA TRP A 118 -8.47 -9.22 -27.35
C TRP A 118 -9.36 -9.90 -28.38
N ALA A 119 -8.74 -10.56 -29.36
CA ALA A 119 -9.46 -11.26 -30.40
C ALA A 119 -10.36 -12.37 -29.82
N GLY A 120 -11.65 -12.35 -30.18
CA GLY A 120 -12.64 -13.34 -29.75
C GLY A 120 -13.46 -12.95 -28.53
N PHE A 121 -13.08 -11.92 -27.77
CA PHE A 121 -13.89 -11.41 -26.66
C PHE A 121 -14.90 -10.36 -27.16
N SER A 122 -16.14 -10.45 -26.67
CA SER A 122 -17.22 -9.53 -27.07
C SER A 122 -17.16 -8.20 -26.32
N TYR A 123 -16.52 -8.18 -25.15
CA TYR A 123 -16.35 -7.01 -24.30
C TYR A 123 -14.87 -6.65 -24.18
N PRO A 124 -14.53 -5.41 -23.80
CA PRO A 124 -13.15 -5.06 -23.47
C PRO A 124 -12.56 -6.01 -22.43
N THR A 125 -11.31 -6.39 -22.59
CA THR A 125 -10.56 -7.28 -21.68
C THR A 125 -9.77 -6.51 -20.63
N GLY A 126 -9.71 -5.19 -20.74
CA GLY A 126 -9.05 -4.31 -19.78
C GLY A 126 -9.18 -2.83 -20.16
N LEU A 127 -8.44 -1.99 -19.45
CA LEU A 127 -8.44 -0.54 -19.57
C LEU A 127 -6.99 -0.04 -19.64
N ARG A 128 -6.65 0.67 -20.72
CA ARG A 128 -5.41 1.46 -20.79
C ARG A 128 -5.75 2.86 -20.32
N VAL A 129 -5.07 3.29 -19.26
CA VAL A 129 -5.23 4.62 -18.65
C VAL A 129 -3.95 5.41 -18.86
N GLU A 130 -4.09 6.62 -19.35
CA GLU A 130 -3.02 7.57 -19.59
C GLU A 130 -3.30 8.84 -18.78
N ILE A 131 -2.36 9.19 -17.91
CA ILE A 131 -2.51 10.26 -16.92
C ILE A 131 -1.32 11.20 -17.07
N SER A 132 -1.59 12.48 -17.23
CA SER A 132 -0.59 13.53 -17.05
C SER A 132 -0.81 14.21 -15.71
N LEU A 133 0.26 14.32 -14.94
CA LEU A 133 0.27 14.93 -13.63
C LEU A 133 1.04 16.24 -13.68
N SER A 134 0.45 17.29 -13.12
CA SER A 134 1.15 18.49 -12.70
C SER A 134 1.51 18.33 -11.22
N THR A 135 2.79 18.14 -10.94
CA THR A 135 3.28 17.91 -9.58
C THR A 135 4.63 18.62 -9.35
N PRO A 136 4.84 19.25 -8.18
CA PRO A 136 6.07 19.95 -7.84
C PRO A 136 7.25 19.01 -7.54
N PHE A 137 7.04 17.68 -7.52
CA PHE A 137 8.08 16.70 -7.14
C PHE A 137 8.49 15.75 -8.26
N ALA A 138 7.85 15.81 -9.45
CA ALA A 138 8.22 14.97 -10.59
C ALA A 138 9.17 15.64 -11.60
N ASP A 139 9.86 16.72 -11.20
CA ASP A 139 10.80 17.47 -12.05
C ASP A 139 12.02 16.66 -12.52
N ASP A 140 12.25 15.48 -11.95
CA ASP A 140 13.35 14.62 -12.36
C ASP A 140 12.81 13.42 -13.14
N THR A 141 13.13 13.35 -14.44
CA THR A 141 12.81 12.24 -15.37
C THR A 141 13.16 10.83 -14.84
N ARG A 142 13.90 10.74 -13.72
CA ARG A 142 14.30 9.53 -13.02
C ARG A 142 13.34 9.07 -11.90
N GLN A 143 12.33 9.86 -11.54
CA GLN A 143 11.45 9.59 -10.39
C GLN A 143 10.11 8.91 -10.72
N THR A 144 9.83 8.59 -11.98
CA THR A 144 8.58 7.94 -12.39
C THR A 144 8.44 6.48 -11.96
N THR A 145 9.52 5.85 -11.47
CA THR A 145 9.46 4.51 -10.85
C THR A 145 8.67 4.48 -9.55
N GLY A 146 8.36 5.64 -8.97
CA GLY A 146 7.54 5.74 -7.75
C GLY A 146 6.04 5.57 -8.00
N PHE A 147 5.55 5.69 -9.24
CA PHE A 147 4.11 5.55 -9.49
C PHE A 147 3.69 4.08 -9.52
N SER A 148 2.99 3.66 -8.47
CA SER A 148 2.30 2.38 -8.45
C SER A 148 1.09 2.44 -9.38
N PRO A 149 0.76 1.39 -10.16
CA PRO A 149 -0.45 1.41 -10.98
C PRO A 149 -1.72 1.55 -10.14
N PRO A 150 -2.75 2.31 -10.55
CA PRO A 150 -3.97 2.45 -9.77
C PRO A 150 -4.74 1.12 -9.72
N MET A 151 -5.46 0.90 -8.62
CA MET A 151 -6.55 -0.08 -8.56
C MET A 151 -7.87 0.66 -8.66
N ILE A 152 -8.77 0.19 -9.52
CA ILE A 152 -10.08 0.79 -9.78
C ILE A 152 -11.15 -0.24 -9.44
N TRP A 153 -12.25 0.18 -8.82
CA TRP A 153 -13.42 -0.67 -8.63
C TRP A 153 -14.70 0.13 -8.81
N MET A 154 -15.79 -0.59 -9.07
CA MET A 154 -17.13 -0.03 -9.02
C MET A 154 -17.82 -0.45 -7.72
N GLY A 155 -18.41 0.51 -7.04
CA GLY A 155 -19.21 0.30 -5.84
C GLY A 155 -18.93 1.29 -4.73
N PRO A 156 -19.17 0.94 -3.46
CA PRO A 156 -19.02 1.89 -2.38
C PRO A 156 -17.55 2.33 -2.24
N PRO A 157 -17.32 3.58 -1.79
CA PRO A 157 -15.98 4.00 -1.41
C PRO A 157 -15.50 3.15 -0.23
N VAL A 158 -14.24 2.74 -0.25
CA VAL A 158 -13.65 1.99 0.87
C VAL A 158 -13.09 2.97 1.90
N PRO A 159 -13.27 2.69 3.21
CA PRO A 159 -12.77 3.57 4.26
C PRO A 159 -11.28 3.86 4.13
N SER A 160 -10.90 5.10 4.43
CA SER A 160 -9.56 5.68 4.26
C SER A 160 -8.48 5.14 5.22
N THR A 161 -8.69 3.99 5.86
CA THR A 161 -7.70 3.45 6.81
C THR A 161 -6.49 2.90 6.04
N ALA A 162 -5.47 3.75 5.86
CA ALA A 162 -4.18 3.47 5.23
C ALA A 162 -4.26 2.89 3.80
N PRO A 163 -4.53 3.71 2.78
CA PRO A 163 -4.75 3.28 1.39
C PRO A 163 -3.59 2.45 0.80
N ALA A 164 -2.33 2.73 1.14
CA ALA A 164 -1.21 1.89 0.70
C ALA A 164 -1.19 0.49 1.31
N LYS A 165 -1.52 0.33 2.60
CA LYS A 165 -1.62 -1.01 3.21
C LYS A 165 -2.71 -1.81 2.52
N LEU A 166 -3.85 -1.16 2.28
CA LEU A 166 -4.92 -1.74 1.50
C LEU A 166 -4.36 -2.15 0.14
N TYR A 167 -3.82 -1.23 -0.64
CA TYR A 167 -3.23 -1.50 -1.95
C TYR A 167 -2.26 -2.69 -1.98
N PHE A 168 -1.29 -2.77 -1.06
CA PHE A 168 -0.31 -3.86 -1.03
C PHE A 168 -0.90 -5.18 -0.58
N SER A 169 -1.92 -5.16 0.29
CA SER A 169 -2.68 -6.37 0.65
C SER A 169 -3.53 -6.91 -0.52
N LEU A 170 -3.88 -6.04 -1.47
CA LEU A 170 -4.82 -6.28 -2.57
C LEU A 170 -4.20 -6.67 -3.88
N GLN A 171 -2.87 -6.75 -3.96
CA GLN A 171 -2.18 -7.26 -5.15
C GLN A 171 -2.65 -8.67 -5.55
N ARG A 172 -3.36 -9.38 -4.66
CA ARG A 172 -4.00 -10.70 -4.88
C ARG A 172 -5.31 -10.68 -5.68
N GLY A 173 -5.79 -9.53 -6.16
CA GLY A 173 -6.85 -9.48 -7.18
C GLY A 173 -8.28 -9.26 -6.69
N SER A 174 -8.50 -9.05 -5.39
CA SER A 174 -9.82 -8.69 -4.87
C SER A 174 -9.71 -7.74 -3.67
N LEU A 175 -10.67 -6.80 -3.58
CA LEU A 175 -10.85 -5.89 -2.45
C LEU A 175 -11.60 -6.58 -1.32
N GLN A 176 -10.89 -7.11 -0.34
CA GLN A 176 -11.54 -7.58 0.89
C GLN A 176 -11.91 -6.37 1.74
N MET A 177 -13.19 -6.03 1.76
CA MET A 177 -13.72 -5.14 2.79
C MET A 177 -13.82 -5.91 4.12
N ALA A 178 -14.28 -5.28 5.20
CA ALA A 178 -14.36 -5.90 6.53
C ALA A 178 -14.94 -7.33 6.50
N ALA A 179 -14.62 -8.19 7.48
CA ALA A 179 -14.94 -9.63 7.48
C ALA A 179 -16.42 -10.01 7.21
N SER A 180 -17.34 -9.05 7.24
CA SER A 180 -18.77 -9.17 6.93
C SER A 180 -19.18 -8.72 5.52
N GLN A 181 -18.25 -8.30 4.65
CA GLN A 181 -18.56 -7.70 3.35
C GLN A 181 -17.99 -8.51 2.17
N PRO A 182 -18.67 -8.50 1.00
CA PRO A 182 -18.22 -9.22 -0.18
C PRO A 182 -16.93 -8.60 -0.73
N SER A 183 -16.08 -9.45 -1.30
CA SER A 183 -14.91 -8.97 -2.05
C SER A 183 -15.38 -8.17 -3.27
N LEU A 184 -14.72 -7.05 -3.59
CA LEU A 184 -15.05 -6.27 -4.80
C LEU A 184 -14.20 -6.68 -6.00
N ALA A 185 -14.84 -6.65 -7.16
CA ALA A 185 -14.22 -6.71 -8.48
C ALA A 185 -13.31 -5.50 -8.69
N VAL A 186 -12.07 -5.70 -9.11
CA VAL A 186 -11.12 -4.61 -9.35
C VAL A 186 -10.48 -4.71 -10.74
N LEU A 187 -10.20 -3.57 -11.35
CA LEU A 187 -9.19 -3.45 -12.40
C LEU A 187 -7.85 -3.10 -11.76
N LYS A 188 -6.80 -3.85 -12.09
CA LYS A 188 -5.45 -3.66 -11.57
C LYS A 188 -4.40 -3.94 -12.63
N ALA A 189 -3.18 -3.46 -12.43
CA ALA A 189 -2.06 -3.93 -13.23
C ALA A 189 -1.77 -5.41 -12.95
N VAL A 190 -1.40 -6.15 -13.99
CA VAL A 190 -1.03 -7.57 -13.92
C VAL A 190 0.47 -7.73 -14.00
N SER A 191 0.97 -8.89 -13.56
CA SER A 191 2.36 -9.25 -13.81
C SER A 191 2.52 -9.59 -15.29
N PHE A 192 3.42 -8.91 -15.99
CA PHE A 192 3.75 -9.24 -17.38
C PHE A 192 4.95 -10.17 -17.47
N SER A 193 5.09 -10.90 -18.57
CA SER A 193 6.40 -11.44 -18.96
C SER A 193 7.38 -10.28 -19.11
N LYS A 194 8.67 -10.51 -18.82
CA LYS A 194 9.71 -9.47 -18.91
C LYS A 194 9.78 -8.83 -20.30
N GLU A 195 9.43 -9.59 -21.33
CA GLU A 195 9.47 -9.19 -22.73
C GLU A 195 8.27 -8.31 -23.13
N ASN A 196 7.11 -8.54 -22.51
CA ASN A 196 5.86 -7.83 -22.82
C ASN A 196 5.47 -6.80 -21.77
N GLN A 197 6.38 -6.50 -20.82
CA GLN A 197 6.14 -5.48 -19.81
C GLN A 197 6.01 -4.11 -20.51
N PRO A 198 4.84 -3.44 -20.41
CA PRO A 198 4.69 -2.11 -20.98
C PRO A 198 5.66 -1.17 -20.26
N LYS A 199 6.57 -0.56 -21.03
CA LYS A 199 7.50 0.43 -20.49
C LYS A 199 6.73 1.73 -20.26
N PRO A 200 6.82 2.37 -19.08
CA PRO A 200 6.27 3.70 -18.90
C PRO A 200 6.92 4.64 -19.93
N GLN A 201 6.10 5.28 -20.76
CA GLN A 201 6.56 6.28 -21.72
C GLN A 201 6.69 7.61 -20.99
N LEU A 202 7.88 8.21 -21.07
CA LEU A 202 8.21 9.47 -20.40
C LEU A 202 8.23 10.60 -21.44
N SER A 203 7.43 11.64 -21.20
CA SER A 203 7.51 12.91 -21.94
C SER A 203 8.06 14.00 -21.02
N ALA A 204 8.85 14.93 -21.57
CA ALA A 204 9.48 15.99 -20.79
C ALA A 204 8.47 17.04 -20.30
N GLY A 205 8.62 17.49 -19.05
CA GLY A 205 7.92 18.67 -18.51
C GLY A 205 6.63 18.41 -17.72
N ASN A 206 6.06 17.19 -17.80
CA ASN A 206 4.96 16.71 -16.97
C ASN A 206 5.13 15.20 -16.75
N ALA A 207 4.80 14.69 -15.56
CA ALA A 207 4.82 13.25 -15.33
C ALA A 207 3.65 12.61 -16.08
N GLN A 208 3.93 12.06 -17.26
CA GLN A 208 3.00 11.24 -18.01
C GLN A 208 3.22 9.77 -17.63
N VAL A 209 2.15 9.11 -17.19
CA VAL A 209 2.16 7.71 -16.82
C VAL A 209 1.06 6.96 -17.58
N VAL A 210 1.39 5.77 -18.05
CA VAL A 210 0.47 4.90 -18.77
C VAL A 210 0.39 3.57 -18.04
N PHE A 211 -0.84 3.17 -17.70
CA PHE A 211 -1.13 1.92 -17.02
C PHE A 211 -2.04 1.05 -17.86
N TYR A 212 -1.80 -0.26 -17.81
CA TYR A 212 -2.64 -1.27 -18.43
C TYR A 212 -3.27 -2.07 -17.30
N LEU A 213 -4.56 -1.87 -17.12
CA LEU A 213 -5.35 -2.45 -16.05
C LEU A 213 -6.23 -3.56 -16.61
N TYR A 214 -6.26 -4.71 -15.94
CA TYR A 214 -7.07 -5.85 -16.31
C TYR A 214 -7.93 -6.31 -15.12
N PRO A 215 -9.00 -7.08 -15.38
CA PRO A 215 -9.77 -7.73 -14.33
C PRO A 215 -8.89 -8.45 -13.33
N GLY A 216 -9.16 -8.25 -12.04
CA GLY A 216 -8.34 -8.74 -10.93
C GLY A 216 -8.17 -10.25 -10.86
N VAL A 217 -9.00 -11.00 -11.59
CA VAL A 217 -8.87 -12.45 -11.80
C VAL A 217 -7.59 -12.83 -12.57
N ILE A 218 -7.08 -11.94 -13.43
CA ILE A 218 -5.84 -12.15 -14.17
C ILE A 218 -4.67 -11.81 -13.24
N GLU A 219 -3.81 -12.80 -13.00
CA GLU A 219 -2.59 -12.63 -12.20
C GLU A 219 -1.39 -12.30 -13.08
N TYR A 220 -1.28 -13.01 -14.20
CA TYR A 220 -0.13 -12.93 -15.09
C TYR A 220 -0.57 -12.93 -16.54
N LEU A 221 0.09 -12.11 -17.35
CA LEU A 221 -0.15 -12.01 -18.78
C LEU A 221 1.16 -12.21 -19.53
N GLU A 222 1.27 -13.30 -20.28
CA GLU A 222 2.33 -13.46 -21.26
C GLU A 222 1.94 -12.74 -22.55
N ASN A 223 0.77 -13.02 -23.09
CA ASN A 223 0.16 -12.32 -24.20
C ASN A 223 -1.37 -12.58 -24.23
N GLU A 224 -2.11 -12.00 -25.19
CA GLU A 224 -3.57 -12.20 -25.29
C GLU A 224 -4.01 -13.66 -25.45
N ASN A 225 -3.13 -14.55 -25.91
CA ASN A 225 -3.39 -15.98 -26.09
C ASN A 225 -2.84 -16.84 -24.95
N ALA A 226 -2.10 -16.28 -23.98
CA ALA A 226 -1.47 -17.00 -22.89
C ALA A 226 -1.43 -16.15 -21.61
N PHE A 227 -2.25 -16.52 -20.62
CA PHE A 227 -2.34 -15.80 -19.34
C PHE A 227 -2.69 -16.74 -18.19
N CYS A 228 -2.46 -16.30 -16.96
CA CYS A 228 -2.79 -17.04 -15.75
C CYS A 228 -3.81 -16.29 -14.89
N THR A 229 -4.70 -17.06 -14.26
CA THR A 229 -5.71 -16.60 -13.33
C THR A 229 -5.43 -17.10 -11.93
N TYR A 230 -6.05 -16.50 -10.91
CA TYR A 230 -5.98 -17.05 -9.55
C TYR A 230 -6.77 -18.35 -9.44
N SER A 231 -6.25 -19.33 -8.68
CA SER A 231 -6.96 -20.58 -8.42
C SER A 231 -8.28 -20.33 -7.68
N ALA A 232 -9.31 -21.12 -8.02
CA ALA A 232 -10.54 -21.23 -7.23
C ALA A 232 -10.17 -21.49 -5.76
N GLY A 233 -10.61 -20.62 -4.85
CA GLY A 233 -10.25 -20.65 -3.42
C GLY A 233 -9.43 -19.46 -2.93
N LYS A 234 -8.89 -18.60 -3.81
CA LYS A 234 -8.27 -17.32 -3.43
C LYS A 234 -8.90 -16.08 -4.10
N GLY A 235 -9.90 -16.26 -4.96
CA GLY A 235 -10.53 -15.20 -5.78
C GLY A 235 -12.03 -15.41 -6.01
N ASP A 236 -12.76 -15.76 -4.95
CA ASP A 236 -14.12 -16.34 -4.98
C ASP A 236 -15.23 -15.55 -5.68
N ILE A 237 -15.01 -14.35 -6.19
CA ILE A 237 -16.06 -13.61 -6.93
C ILE A 237 -16.29 -14.24 -8.31
N TYR A 238 -15.24 -14.75 -8.97
CA TYR A 238 -15.32 -15.23 -10.36
C TYR A 238 -15.26 -16.74 -10.52
N SER A 239 -14.53 -17.45 -9.64
CA SER A 239 -14.53 -18.92 -9.61
C SER A 239 -15.88 -19.50 -9.17
N SER A 240 -16.70 -18.72 -8.45
CA SER A 240 -18.07 -19.11 -8.05
C SER A 240 -19.16 -18.62 -9.01
N GLY A 241 -18.80 -17.81 -10.01
CA GLY A 241 -19.76 -17.18 -10.94
C GLY A 241 -20.69 -16.13 -10.30
N LYS A 242 -20.50 -15.78 -9.02
CA LYS A 242 -21.34 -14.82 -8.29
C LYS A 242 -20.66 -13.46 -8.17
N LEU A 243 -20.79 -12.67 -9.23
CA LEU A 243 -20.77 -11.22 -9.05
C LEU A 243 -21.96 -10.82 -8.17
N PRO A 244 -21.82 -9.81 -7.29
CA PRO A 244 -22.97 -9.21 -6.63
C PRO A 244 -24.02 -8.80 -7.68
N ASP A 245 -25.30 -8.97 -7.36
CA ASP A 245 -26.39 -8.50 -8.21
C ASP A 245 -26.19 -7.01 -8.56
N HIS A 246 -26.64 -6.60 -9.75
CA HIS A 246 -26.47 -5.25 -10.30
C HIS A 246 -26.75 -4.12 -9.30
N ASP A 247 -27.73 -4.30 -8.41
CA ASP A 247 -28.16 -3.30 -7.44
C ASP A 247 -27.21 -3.19 -6.23
N ALA A 248 -26.45 -4.25 -5.91
CA ALA A 248 -25.51 -4.28 -4.78
C ALA A 248 -24.13 -3.71 -5.15
N LEU A 249 -23.80 -3.67 -6.46
CA LEU A 249 -22.50 -3.25 -6.95
C LEU A 249 -22.36 -1.73 -7.02
N GLY A 250 -23.46 -0.97 -6.97
CA GLY A 250 -23.45 0.47 -7.21
C GLY A 250 -23.06 0.83 -8.65
N SER A 251 -22.95 2.13 -8.92
CA SER A 251 -22.63 2.66 -10.26
C SER A 251 -21.39 3.56 -10.29
N GLN A 252 -20.85 3.88 -9.10
CA GLN A 252 -19.76 4.82 -8.92
C GLN A 252 -18.41 4.11 -8.95
N LEU A 253 -17.48 4.65 -9.72
CA LEU A 253 -16.10 4.24 -9.71
C LEU A 253 -15.36 4.86 -8.54
N ASN A 254 -14.45 4.09 -7.99
CA ASN A 254 -13.51 4.49 -6.97
C ASN A 254 -12.14 3.95 -7.32
N SER A 255 -11.11 4.56 -6.74
CA SER A 255 -9.74 4.14 -6.98
C SER A 255 -8.86 4.28 -5.75
N ILE A 256 -7.79 3.49 -5.73
CA ILE A 256 -6.65 3.68 -4.84
C ILE A 256 -5.41 3.83 -5.71
N TRP A 257 -4.70 4.92 -5.48
CA TRP A 257 -3.50 5.25 -6.23
C TRP A 257 -2.55 6.07 -5.37
N PHE A 258 -1.26 5.76 -5.43
CA PHE A 258 -0.24 6.48 -4.68
C PHE A 258 1.07 6.51 -5.43
N TYR A 259 1.86 7.52 -5.09
CA TYR A 259 3.24 7.67 -5.51
C TYR A 259 4.17 7.34 -4.34
N ALA A 260 4.98 6.30 -4.50
CA ALA A 260 6.02 5.87 -3.58
C ALA A 260 7.35 6.57 -3.91
N GLY A 261 7.46 7.84 -3.50
CA GLY A 261 8.71 8.61 -3.59
C GLY A 261 9.53 8.52 -2.30
N ARG A 262 10.17 9.64 -1.92
CA ARG A 262 10.76 9.80 -0.57
C ARG A 262 9.70 9.75 0.53
N THR A 263 8.50 10.19 0.18
CA THR A 263 7.28 10.15 0.97
C THR A 263 6.21 9.50 0.12
N GLU A 264 5.30 8.78 0.79
CA GLU A 264 4.10 8.26 0.13
C GLU A 264 3.12 9.42 -0.11
N VAL A 265 2.67 9.57 -1.35
CA VAL A 265 1.67 10.57 -1.72
C VAL A 265 0.42 9.85 -2.18
N ASP A 266 -0.66 9.99 -1.40
CA ASP A 266 -1.97 9.45 -1.75
C ASP A 266 -2.64 10.31 -2.82
N LEU A 267 -2.95 9.71 -3.98
CA LEU A 267 -3.59 10.33 -5.14
C LEU A 267 -5.00 9.75 -5.39
N SER A 268 -5.51 8.93 -4.46
CA SER A 268 -6.75 8.17 -4.61
C SER A 268 -7.97 9.08 -4.78
N ALA A 269 -8.03 10.19 -4.05
CA ALA A 269 -9.14 11.13 -4.13
C ALA A 269 -9.19 11.85 -5.49
N GLN A 270 -8.03 12.33 -5.97
CA GLN A 270 -7.90 13.00 -7.26
C GLN A 270 -8.26 12.04 -8.40
N MET A 271 -7.75 10.82 -8.36
CA MET A 271 -8.04 9.80 -9.37
C MET A 271 -9.50 9.40 -9.37
N THR A 272 -10.10 9.18 -8.19
CA THR A 272 -11.53 8.84 -8.06
C THR A 272 -12.40 9.94 -8.64
N HIS A 273 -12.12 11.19 -8.33
CA HIS A 273 -12.85 12.33 -8.88
C HIS A 273 -12.75 12.38 -10.42
N VAL A 274 -11.56 12.19 -10.98
CA VAL A 274 -11.37 12.15 -12.45
C VAL A 274 -12.11 11.00 -13.10
N LEU A 275 -12.06 9.81 -12.51
CA LEU A 275 -12.79 8.63 -13.00
C LEU A 275 -14.30 8.87 -13.03
N GLN A 276 -14.85 9.40 -11.94
CA GLN A 276 -16.29 9.71 -11.83
C GLN A 276 -16.76 10.80 -12.82
N GLN A 277 -15.85 11.65 -13.30
CA GLN A 277 -16.18 12.69 -14.26
C GLN A 277 -16.00 12.27 -15.72
N SER A 278 -14.97 11.45 -15.99
CA SER A 278 -14.46 11.26 -17.36
C SER A 278 -14.42 9.82 -17.83
N SER A 279 -14.60 8.83 -16.94
CA SER A 279 -14.53 7.42 -17.33
C SER A 279 -15.79 6.96 -18.05
N GLN A 280 -15.61 6.18 -19.11
CA GLN A 280 -16.66 5.47 -19.84
C GLN A 280 -17.24 4.29 -19.03
N LEU A 281 -16.54 3.88 -17.96
CA LEU A 281 -17.00 2.85 -17.03
C LEU A 281 -17.88 3.42 -15.93
N GLU A 282 -17.83 4.73 -15.67
CA GLU A 282 -18.66 5.39 -14.67
C GLU A 282 -20.14 5.24 -15.05
N ASN A 283 -20.97 4.89 -14.07
CA ASN A 283 -22.39 4.61 -14.27
C ASN A 283 -22.71 3.50 -15.27
N ASN A 284 -21.75 2.62 -15.59
CA ASN A 284 -21.93 1.50 -16.51
C ASN A 284 -21.61 0.13 -15.87
N PRO A 285 -22.41 -0.33 -14.89
CA PRO A 285 -22.19 -1.60 -14.21
C PRO A 285 -22.27 -2.80 -15.15
N ALA A 286 -23.07 -2.73 -16.22
CA ALA A 286 -23.17 -3.81 -17.21
C ALA A 286 -21.84 -4.04 -17.94
N LEU A 287 -21.19 -2.96 -18.40
CA LEU A 287 -19.88 -3.06 -19.03
C LEU A 287 -18.82 -3.56 -18.04
N TRP A 288 -18.84 -3.07 -16.80
CA TRP A 288 -17.95 -3.51 -15.72
C TRP A 288 -18.07 -5.02 -15.44
N ILE A 289 -19.29 -5.49 -15.24
CA ILE A 289 -19.61 -6.90 -14.98
C ILE A 289 -19.17 -7.77 -16.14
N ASN A 290 -19.52 -7.39 -17.37
CA ASN A 290 -19.18 -8.18 -18.56
C ASN A 290 -17.67 -8.23 -18.83
N MET A 291 -16.95 -7.13 -18.57
CA MET A 291 -15.49 -7.07 -18.65
C MET A 291 -14.82 -8.11 -17.76
N HIS A 292 -15.38 -8.38 -16.58
CA HIS A 292 -14.81 -9.36 -15.66
C HIS A 292 -15.35 -10.78 -15.89
N ARG A 293 -16.66 -10.94 -16.14
CA ARG A 293 -17.33 -12.25 -16.23
C ARG A 293 -16.80 -13.12 -17.38
N GLN A 294 -16.34 -12.51 -18.46
CA GLN A 294 -15.80 -13.22 -19.62
C GLN A 294 -14.53 -14.03 -19.33
N PHE A 295 -13.90 -13.83 -18.16
CA PHE A 295 -12.73 -14.59 -17.71
C PHE A 295 -13.07 -15.75 -16.79
N SER A 296 -14.35 -16.16 -16.71
CA SER A 296 -14.69 -17.44 -16.06
C SER A 296 -14.17 -18.62 -16.89
N ASP A 297 -13.76 -19.70 -16.22
CA ASP A 297 -13.23 -20.89 -16.87
C ASP A 297 -14.14 -21.40 -18.00
N GLU A 298 -15.45 -21.44 -17.77
CA GLU A 298 -16.44 -21.83 -18.78
C GLU A 298 -16.42 -20.93 -20.03
N GLN A 299 -16.34 -19.61 -19.85
CA GLN A 299 -16.28 -18.65 -20.96
C GLN A 299 -14.94 -18.79 -21.70
N LEU A 300 -13.84 -18.97 -20.99
CA LEU A 300 -12.52 -19.15 -21.60
C LEU A 300 -12.47 -20.42 -22.47
N LEU A 301 -12.99 -21.54 -21.97
CA LEU A 301 -13.12 -22.79 -22.73
C LEU A 301 -13.99 -22.59 -23.99
N GLN A 302 -15.12 -21.89 -23.87
CA GLN A 302 -15.97 -21.56 -25.03
C GLN A 302 -15.28 -20.66 -26.07
N LYS A 303 -14.31 -19.85 -25.65
CA LYS A 303 -13.48 -19.01 -26.53
C LYS A 303 -12.28 -19.76 -27.14
N GLY A 304 -12.15 -21.05 -26.87
CA GLY A 304 -11.09 -21.92 -27.42
C GLY A 304 -9.80 -21.91 -26.62
N TYR A 305 -9.79 -21.33 -25.41
CA TYR A 305 -8.66 -21.50 -24.51
C TYR A 305 -8.71 -22.89 -23.87
N HIS A 306 -7.55 -23.44 -23.55
CA HIS A 306 -7.38 -24.68 -22.81
C HIS A 306 -6.44 -24.46 -21.63
N SER A 307 -6.59 -25.27 -20.58
CA SER A 307 -5.70 -25.20 -19.44
C SER A 307 -4.27 -25.56 -19.86
N CYS A 308 -3.31 -24.75 -19.44
CA CYS A 308 -1.90 -24.93 -19.72
C CYS A 308 -1.04 -24.56 -18.51
N VAL A 309 0.27 -24.81 -18.61
CA VAL A 309 1.26 -24.43 -17.60
C VAL A 309 2.16 -23.36 -18.21
N LEU A 310 2.19 -22.17 -17.61
CA LEU A 310 3.10 -21.10 -18.01
C LEU A 310 4.21 -20.95 -16.97
N SER A 311 5.44 -21.28 -17.35
CA SER A 311 6.60 -21.34 -16.44
C SER A 311 6.35 -22.27 -15.24
N GLN A 312 6.08 -21.71 -14.05
CA GLN A 312 5.81 -22.43 -12.80
C GLN A 312 4.35 -22.28 -12.33
N ARG A 313 3.49 -21.63 -13.10
CA ARG A 313 2.10 -21.36 -12.75
C ARG A 313 1.17 -22.42 -13.35
N THR A 314 0.24 -22.93 -12.54
CA THR A 314 -0.60 -24.08 -12.88
C THR A 314 -2.05 -23.72 -13.24
N HIS A 315 -2.49 -22.50 -12.97
CA HIS A 315 -3.82 -22.00 -13.32
C HIS A 315 -3.70 -21.02 -14.49
N CYS A 316 -3.39 -21.55 -15.67
CA CYS A 316 -3.21 -20.75 -16.87
C CYS A 316 -4.05 -21.26 -18.04
N PHE A 317 -4.33 -20.35 -18.97
CA PHE A 317 -5.13 -20.56 -20.16
C PHE A 317 -4.32 -20.17 -21.39
N CYS A 318 -4.26 -21.08 -22.35
CA CYS A 318 -3.56 -20.92 -23.61
C CYS A 318 -4.53 -21.16 -24.78
N ARG A 319 -4.31 -20.49 -25.90
CA ARG A 319 -5.07 -20.69 -27.13
C ARG A 319 -4.21 -21.29 -28.23
#